data_AF-G9EPG3-F1
#
_entry.id   AF-G9EPG3-F1
#
_cell.length_a   1.000
_cell.length_b   1.000
_cell.length_c   1.000
_cell.angle_alpha   90.00
_cell.angle_beta   90.00
_cell.angle_gamma   90.00
#
_symmetry.space_group_name_H-M   'P 1'
#
loop_
_entity.id
_entity.type
_entity.pdbx_description
1 polymer ?
#
loop_
_entity_poly.entity_id
_entity_poly.type
_entity_poly.pdbx_seq_one_letter_code
_entity_poly.pdbx_strand_id
1 'polypeptide(L)' 'MNLDVVFRTIYCHARDSAVNFYLKNGYMAEGNYFDEDNIPYLKMRKKL' A
#
# COMPACT_ATOMS: atom_id res chain seq x y z
N MET A 1 -21.31 -5.82 -22.66
CA MET A 1 -20.76 -6.91 -21.83
C MET A 1 -19.94 -6.23 -20.74
N ASN A 2 -20.50 -6.07 -19.54
CA ASN A 2 -19.76 -5.45 -18.43
C ASN A 2 -18.85 -6.51 -17.82
N LEU A 3 -17.53 -6.31 -17.92
CA LEU A 3 -16.57 -7.03 -17.10
C LEU A 3 -16.38 -6.23 -15.82
N ASP A 4 -17.18 -6.54 -14.80
CA ASP A 4 -16.86 -6.12 -13.44
C ASP A 4 -15.64 -6.94 -12.98
N VAL A 5 -14.45 -6.33 -13.01
CA VAL A 5 -13.23 -6.97 -12.51
C VAL A 5 -13.26 -6.94 -10.99
N VAL A 6 -13.39 -8.12 -10.38
CA VAL A 6 -13.39 -8.27 -8.92
C VAL A 6 -11.95 -8.27 -8.41
N PHE A 7 -11.50 -7.16 -7.84
CA PHE A 7 -10.25 -7.10 -7.08
C PHE A 7 -10.49 -7.55 -5.64
N ARG A 8 -9.50 -8.24 -5.06
CA ARG A 8 -9.55 -8.72 -3.66
C ARG A 8 -8.64 -7.93 -2.71
N THR A 9 -7.73 -7.14 -3.26
CA THR A 9 -6.69 -6.43 -2.51
C THR A 9 -6.31 -5.12 -3.19
N ILE A 10 -5.94 -4.14 -2.39
CA ILE A 10 -5.26 -2.91 -2.83
C ILE A 10 -3.79 -3.02 -2.38
N TYR A 11 -2.86 -2.61 -3.24
CA TYR A 11 -1.43 -2.52 -2.91
C TYR A 11 -0.91 -1.10 -3.19
N CYS A 12 0.08 -0.64 -2.44
CA CYS A 12 0.80 0.59 -2.74
C CYS A 12 2.24 0.59 -2.16
N HIS A 13 3.07 1.49 -2.68
CA HIS A 13 4.32 1.91 -2.04
C HIS A 13 4.03 3.21 -1.30
N ALA A 14 3.87 3.15 0.02
CA ALA A 14 3.60 4.32 0.83
C ALA A 14 4.92 5.03 1.16
N ARG A 15 5.00 6.35 0.93
CA ARG A 15 6.06 7.19 1.51
C ARG A 15 6.03 7.06 3.03
N ASP A 16 7.18 7.12 3.69
CA ASP A 16 7.27 7.02 5.14
C ASP A 16 6.29 7.95 5.88
N SER A 17 6.20 9.21 5.43
CA SER A 17 5.29 10.23 5.99
C SER A 17 3.80 9.86 5.89
N ALA A 18 3.42 8.92 5.03
CA ALA A 18 2.05 8.46 4.82
C ALA A 18 1.74 7.10 5.47
N VAL A 19 2.73 6.36 6.00
CA VAL A 19 2.54 5.01 6.54
C VAL A 19 1.45 4.98 7.61
N ASN A 20 1.48 5.92 8.56
CA ASN A 20 0.48 5.99 9.62
C ASN A 20 -0.95 6.27 9.11
N PHE A 21 -1.09 7.00 8.00
CA PHE A 21 -2.40 7.19 7.36
C PHE A 21 -2.93 5.87 6.82
N TYR A 22 -2.11 5.10 6.11
CA TYR A 22 -2.50 3.81 5.55
C TYR A 22 -2.81 2.78 6.62
N LEU A 23 -1.99 2.70 7.70
CA LEU A 23 -2.25 1.83 8.85
C LEU A 23 -3.63 2.11 9.47
N LYS A 24 -3.97 3.39 9.70
CA LYS A 24 -5.28 3.80 10.22
C LYS A 24 -6.45 3.44 9.30
N ASN A 25 -6.18 3.23 8.01
CA ASN A 25 -7.17 2.89 6.99
C ASN A 25 -7.24 1.39 6.66
N GLY A 26 -6.62 0.54 7.49
CA GLY A 26 -6.70 -0.92 7.38
C GLY A 26 -5.72 -1.53 6.38
N TYR A 27 -4.68 -0.79 5.98
CA TYR A 27 -3.54 -1.36 5.30
C TYR A 27 -2.58 -2.00 6.31
N MET A 28 -1.83 -2.98 5.85
CA MET A 28 -0.76 -3.65 6.58
C MET A 28 0.55 -3.42 5.85
N ALA A 29 1.64 -3.26 6.60
CA ALA A 29 2.99 -3.22 6.05
C ALA A 29 3.39 -4.61 5.52
N GLU A 30 4.10 -4.65 4.39
CA GLU A 30 4.67 -5.86 3.83
C GLU A 30 6.18 -5.69 3.63
N GLY A 31 6.98 -6.46 4.38
CA GLY A 31 8.43 -6.43 4.30
C GLY A 31 9.08 -5.20 4.96
N ASN A 32 10.25 -4.82 4.45
CA ASN A 32 11.07 -3.75 4.98
C ASN A 32 10.94 -2.47 4.13
N TYR A 33 11.38 -1.35 4.69
CA TYR A 33 11.56 -0.11 3.93
C TYR A 33 12.56 -0.28 2.79
N PHE A 34 12.37 0.50 1.74
CA PHE A 34 13.28 0.60 0.60
C PHE A 34 13.32 2.04 0.08
N ASP A 35 14.43 2.44 -0.55
CA ASP A 35 14.58 3.76 -1.14
C ASP A 35 14.19 3.76 -2.63
N GLU A 36 13.43 4.77 -3.03
CA GLU A 36 13.13 5.08 -4.43
C GLU A 36 13.34 6.60 -4.60
N ASP A 37 14.29 7.00 -5.46
CA ASP A 37 14.72 8.39 -5.63
C ASP A 37 15.15 9.11 -4.33
N ASN A 38 15.83 8.40 -3.43
CA ASN A 38 16.24 8.87 -2.09
C ASN A 38 15.07 9.21 -1.15
N ILE A 39 13.88 8.69 -1.43
CA ILE A 39 12.72 8.79 -0.55
C ILE A 39 12.46 7.39 0.03
N PRO A 40 12.29 7.25 1.36
CA PRO A 40 11.97 5.96 1.96
C PRO A 40 10.49 5.60 1.75
N TYR A 41 10.26 4.41 1.22
CA TYR A 41 8.95 3.82 1.01
C TYR A 41 8.79 2.50 1.77
N LEU A 42 7.55 2.17 2.08
CA LEU A 42 7.14 0.88 2.64
C LEU A 42 6.04 0.29 1.77
N LYS A 43 6.15 -0.99 1.41
CA LYS A 43 5.06 -1.69 0.71
C LYS A 43 3.91 -1.90 1.66
N MET A 44 2.70 -1.62 1.19
CA MET A 44 1.50 -1.74 2.01
C MET A 44 0.37 -2.39 1.21
N ARG A 45 -0.49 -3.13 1.92
CA ARG A 45 -1.60 -3.90 1.36
C ARG A 45 -2.86 -3.74 2.19
N LYS A 46 -4.02 -3.65 1.54
CA LYS A 46 -5.34 -3.75 2.18
C LYS A 46 -6.19 -4.82 1.50
N LYS A 47 -6.95 -5.59 2.27
CA LYS A 47 -8.00 -6.46 1.72
C LYS A 47 -9.25 -5.63 1.44
N LEU A 48 -9.84 -5.79 0.26
CA LEU A 48 -11.11 -5.15 -0.12
C LEU A 48 -12.29 -5.79 0.61
#